data_AF-A0A367KHS4-F1
#
_entry.id   AF-A0A367KHS4-F1
#
_cell.length_a   1.000
_cell.length_b   1.000
_cell.length_c   1.000
_cell.angle_alpha   90.00
_cell.angle_beta   90.00
_cell.angle_gamma   90.00
#
_symmetry.space_group_name_H-M   'P 1'
#
loop_
_entity.id
_entity.type
_entity.pdbx_description
1 polymer ?
#
loop_
_entity_poly.entity_id
_entity_poly.type
_entity_poly.pdbx_seq_one_letter_code
_entity_poly.pdbx_strand_id
1 'polypeptide(L)'
;MSLGGIWIDHLGSKEESVISSEMKCLREKRDGKHYHVTVMNHLEIRKITSTLIEENSPKKQKHGLALKKVEDIVNRHFGSADAWEQPVDLGLGRCTSENKKAVSFYRVVAWPFGQEIRKLLKLGFTNFHITCGYTPNDVHEYKGPATLLCLEDGMPCSLQDATLLTSMITYYAHDRLFLEKLQAMCRRHGYNQLLN
;
A
#
# COMPACT_ATOMS: atom_id res chain seq x y z
N MET A 1 8.46 5.41 8.35
CA MET A 1 8.71 3.99 8.65
C MET A 1 8.25 3.20 7.45
N SER A 2 9.20 2.58 6.76
CA SER A 2 8.96 1.67 5.65
C SER A 2 9.41 0.29 6.08
N LEU A 3 8.63 -0.73 5.74
CA LEU A 3 8.88 -2.12 6.14
C LEU A 3 9.15 -2.95 4.89
N GLY A 4 10.17 -3.79 4.96
CA GLY A 4 10.52 -4.77 3.93
C GLY A 4 10.60 -6.16 4.52
N GLY A 5 10.96 -7.15 3.71
CA GLY A 5 11.11 -8.55 4.14
C GLY A 5 10.69 -9.52 3.05
N ILE A 6 10.97 -10.81 3.26
CA ILE A 6 10.78 -11.86 2.25
C ILE A 6 9.34 -11.87 1.71
N TRP A 7 8.33 -11.69 2.57
CA TRP A 7 6.94 -11.65 2.14
C TRP A 7 6.63 -10.44 1.24
N ILE A 8 7.09 -9.24 1.62
CA ILE A 8 6.88 -8.01 0.84
C ILE A 8 7.64 -8.09 -0.49
N ASP A 9 8.86 -8.65 -0.48
CA ASP A 9 9.63 -8.91 -1.69
C ASP A 9 8.92 -9.90 -2.61
N HIS A 10 8.35 -10.97 -2.05
CA HIS A 10 7.57 -11.94 -2.81
C HIS A 10 6.36 -11.29 -3.50
N LEU A 11 5.60 -10.45 -2.78
CA LEU A 11 4.45 -9.74 -3.37
C LEU A 11 4.89 -8.76 -4.46
N GLY A 12 5.92 -7.95 -4.19
CA GLY A 12 6.41 -6.93 -5.12
C GLY A 12 7.04 -7.51 -6.39
N SER A 13 7.63 -8.70 -6.30
CA SER A 13 8.33 -9.38 -7.41
C SER A 13 7.44 -10.27 -8.30
N LYS A 14 6.13 -10.36 -8.01
CA LYS A 14 5.20 -11.09 -8.88
C LYS A 14 5.30 -10.58 -10.32
N GLU A 15 5.46 -11.51 -11.25
CA GLU A 15 5.57 -11.20 -12.67
C GLU A 15 4.21 -10.79 -13.24
N GLU A 16 4.21 -9.67 -13.95
CA GLU A 16 3.01 -9.03 -14.49
C GLU A 16 3.35 -8.53 -15.89
N SER A 17 2.66 -9.06 -16.91
CA SER A 17 2.98 -8.80 -18.33
C SER A 17 2.86 -7.32 -18.73
N VAL A 18 2.06 -6.55 -17.98
CA VAL A 18 1.85 -5.12 -18.20
C VAL A 18 2.98 -4.24 -17.67
N ILE A 19 3.88 -4.78 -16.84
CA ILE A 19 4.97 -4.02 -16.22
C ILE A 19 6.27 -4.32 -16.97
N SER A 20 6.74 -3.35 -17.75
CA SER A 20 7.97 -3.51 -18.52
C SER A 20 9.22 -3.56 -17.63
N SER A 21 10.30 -4.17 -18.14
CA SER A 21 11.60 -4.18 -17.48
C SER A 21 12.15 -2.78 -17.22
N GLU A 22 11.85 -1.81 -18.11
CA GLU A 22 12.23 -0.41 -17.92
C GLU A 22 11.53 0.19 -16.69
N MET A 23 10.22 -0.04 -16.54
CA MET A 23 9.46 0.43 -15.37
C MET A 23 10.00 -0.18 -14.06
N LYS A 24 10.33 -1.48 -14.08
CA LYS A 24 10.95 -2.16 -12.92
C LYS A 24 12.32 -1.55 -12.58
N CYS A 25 13.13 -1.25 -13.60
CA CYS A 25 14.45 -0.64 -13.46
C CYS A 25 14.36 0.77 -12.85
N LEU A 26 13.39 1.60 -13.27
CA LEU A 26 13.17 2.92 -12.68
C LEU A 26 12.85 2.82 -11.18
N ARG A 27 11.97 1.87 -10.80
CA ARG A 27 11.67 1.60 -9.39
C ARG A 27 12.89 1.11 -8.62
N GLU A 28 13.66 0.16 -9.16
CA GLU A 28 14.88 -0.35 -8.50
C GLU A 28 15.94 0.74 -8.33
N LYS A 29 16.10 1.67 -9.29
CA LYS A 29 16.99 2.82 -9.14
C LYS A 29 16.59 3.74 -7.99
N ARG A 30 15.30 3.88 -7.71
CA ARG A 30 14.78 4.71 -6.62
C ARG A 30 14.85 4.01 -5.27
N ASP A 31 14.41 2.77 -5.20
CA ASP A 31 14.15 2.05 -3.94
C ASP A 31 15.21 1.00 -3.59
N GLY A 32 16.07 0.66 -4.55
CA GLY A 32 16.97 -0.49 -4.46
C GLY A 32 16.29 -1.81 -4.84
N LYS A 33 16.98 -2.91 -4.57
CA LYS A 33 16.58 -4.28 -4.97
C LYS A 33 15.33 -4.78 -4.23
N HIS A 34 15.15 -4.33 -2.98
CA HIS A 34 14.07 -4.77 -2.13
C HIS A 34 12.82 -3.90 -2.29
N TYR A 35 11.68 -4.50 -2.00
CA TYR A 35 10.39 -3.85 -1.96
C TYR A 35 10.04 -3.43 -0.53
N HIS A 36 9.14 -2.46 -0.42
CA HIS A 36 8.70 -2.00 0.89
C HIS A 36 7.23 -1.55 0.86
N VAL A 37 6.61 -1.60 2.03
CA VAL A 37 5.34 -0.92 2.34
C VAL A 37 5.63 0.26 3.27
N THR A 38 5.03 1.41 2.98
CA THR A 38 5.19 2.60 3.83
C THR A 38 4.06 2.66 4.86
N VAL A 39 4.37 2.43 6.14
CA VAL A 39 3.42 2.59 7.26
C VAL A 39 3.27 4.04 7.66
N MET A 40 4.38 4.78 7.63
CA MET A 40 4.41 6.20 7.97
C MET A 40 5.32 6.93 6.98
N ASN A 41 4.78 7.92 6.28
CA ASN A 41 5.55 8.67 5.29
C ASN A 41 6.45 9.74 5.93
N HIS A 42 7.34 10.35 5.15
CA HIS A 42 8.31 11.32 5.64
C HIS A 42 7.67 12.59 6.23
N LEU A 43 6.50 13.00 5.75
CA LEU A 43 5.75 14.15 6.28
C LEU A 43 5.14 13.82 7.65
N GLU A 44 4.60 12.62 7.81
CA GLU A 44 4.05 12.12 9.07
C GLU A 44 5.14 11.99 10.14
N ILE A 45 6.32 11.42 9.78
CA ILE A 45 7.47 11.36 10.69
C ILE A 45 7.87 12.77 11.12
N ARG A 46 7.94 13.73 10.18
CA ARG A 46 8.32 15.10 10.50
C ARG A 46 7.36 15.75 11.50
N LYS A 47 6.06 15.48 11.39
CA LYS A 47 5.03 15.97 12.32
C LYS A 47 5.18 15.37 13.71
N ILE A 48 5.45 14.07 13.83
CA ILE A 48 5.59 13.41 15.14
C ILE A 48 6.98 13.65 15.78
N THR A 49 8.00 13.98 14.97
CA THR A 49 9.38 14.23 15.47
C THR A 49 9.42 15.30 16.56
N SER A 50 8.66 16.38 16.44
CA SER A 50 8.60 17.45 17.45
C SER A 50 8.01 16.98 18.78
N THR A 51 7.17 15.95 18.77
CA THR A 51 6.58 15.36 19.98
C THR A 51 7.47 14.31 20.63
N LEU A 52 8.36 13.68 19.85
CA LEU A 52 9.20 12.56 20.31
C LEU A 52 10.61 12.98 20.70
N ILE A 53 11.13 14.07 20.12
CA ILE A 53 12.52 14.48 20.27
C ILE A 53 12.57 15.92 20.80
N GLU A 54 13.35 16.13 21.85
CA GLU A 54 13.57 17.45 22.46
C GLU A 54 14.14 18.46 21.44
N GLU A 55 13.82 19.74 21.65
CA GLU A 55 14.23 20.82 20.74
C GLU A 55 15.75 20.94 20.61
N ASN A 56 16.49 20.59 21.66
CA ASN A 56 17.95 20.74 21.73
C ASN A 56 18.75 19.67 20.98
N SER A 57 18.10 18.62 20.45
CA SER A 57 18.81 17.59 19.68
C SER A 57 19.36 18.14 18.35
N PRO A 58 20.53 17.69 17.86
CA PRO A 58 21.07 18.15 16.57
C PRO A 58 20.11 17.90 15.41
N LYS A 59 19.75 18.96 14.65
CA LYS A 59 18.77 18.88 13.54
C LYS A 59 19.02 17.71 12.57
N LYS A 60 20.30 17.46 12.24
CA LYS A 60 20.70 16.38 11.32
C LYS A 60 20.38 14.97 11.83
N GLN A 61 20.27 14.77 13.14
CA GLN A 61 20.03 13.45 13.76
C GLN A 61 18.57 13.22 14.17
N LYS A 62 17.76 14.30 14.27
CA LYS A 62 16.39 14.21 14.78
C LYS A 62 15.51 13.20 14.02
N HIS A 63 15.65 13.12 12.69
CA HIS A 63 14.84 12.21 11.89
C HIS A 63 15.13 10.73 12.20
N GLY A 64 16.42 10.35 12.24
CA GLY A 64 16.83 8.99 12.58
C GLY A 64 16.46 8.60 14.01
N LEU A 65 16.62 9.53 14.96
CA LEU A 65 16.19 9.32 16.34
C LEU A 65 14.67 9.16 16.48
N ALA A 66 13.89 9.96 15.75
CA ALA A 66 12.44 9.84 15.75
C ALA A 66 11.99 8.49 15.16
N LEU A 67 12.60 8.04 14.06
CA LEU A 67 12.34 6.72 13.48
C LEU A 67 12.64 5.60 14.49
N LYS A 68 13.81 5.63 15.14
CA LYS A 68 14.15 4.65 16.17
C LYS A 68 13.16 4.64 17.33
N LYS A 69 12.73 5.83 17.81
CA LYS A 69 11.71 5.91 18.87
C LYS A 69 10.36 5.35 18.42
N VAL A 70 9.96 5.58 17.16
CA VAL A 70 8.75 5.01 16.58
C VAL A 70 8.85 3.47 16.55
N GLU A 71 9.97 2.93 16.07
CA GLU A 71 10.24 1.49 16.08
C GLU A 71 10.18 0.91 17.50
N ASP A 72 10.80 1.58 18.48
CA ASP A 72 10.78 1.16 19.89
C ASP A 72 9.36 1.19 20.50
N ILE A 73 8.50 2.13 20.09
CA ILE A 73 7.10 2.19 20.52
C ILE A 73 6.32 1.02 19.94
N VAL A 74 6.47 0.78 18.63
CA VAL A 74 5.77 -0.30 17.92
C VAL A 74 6.20 -1.66 18.47
N ASN A 75 7.50 -1.90 18.60
CA ASN A 75 8.04 -3.17 19.10
C ASN A 75 7.65 -3.45 20.56
N ARG A 76 7.56 -2.41 21.42
CA ARG A 76 7.08 -2.59 22.79
C ARG A 76 5.60 -2.95 22.87
N HIS A 77 4.79 -2.48 21.92
CA HIS A 77 3.35 -2.70 21.93
C HIS A 77 2.95 -4.01 21.24
N PHE A 78 3.59 -4.33 20.11
CA PHE A 78 3.21 -5.46 19.25
C PHE A 78 4.25 -6.59 19.19
N GLY A 79 5.42 -6.43 19.80
CA GLY A 79 6.51 -7.40 19.70
C GLY A 79 7.26 -7.34 18.36
N SER A 80 8.03 -8.39 18.04
CA SER A 80 8.85 -8.48 16.83
C SER A 80 7.99 -8.55 15.56
N ALA A 81 8.49 -7.97 14.47
CA ALA A 81 7.86 -7.98 13.16
C ALA A 81 7.62 -9.39 12.60
N ASP A 82 8.38 -10.39 13.04
CA ASP A 82 8.23 -11.79 12.60
C ASP A 82 6.89 -12.42 13.03
N ALA A 83 6.25 -11.87 14.07
CA ALA A 83 4.98 -12.35 14.60
C ALA A 83 3.76 -11.55 14.09
N TRP A 84 3.99 -10.50 13.29
CA TRP A 84 2.91 -9.65 12.82
C TRP A 84 2.09 -10.36 11.74
N GLU A 85 0.78 -10.05 11.71
CA GLU A 85 -0.07 -10.51 10.62
C GLU A 85 0.45 -9.97 9.28
N GLN A 86 0.50 -10.86 8.29
CA GLN A 86 1.02 -10.50 6.97
C GLN A 86 0.00 -9.68 6.17
N PRO A 87 0.46 -8.73 5.33
CA PRO A 87 -0.42 -8.04 4.40
C PRO A 87 -1.01 -9.03 3.38
N VAL A 88 -2.30 -8.84 3.09
CA VAL A 88 -3.05 -9.61 2.10
C VAL A 88 -2.98 -8.89 0.76
N ASP A 89 -2.51 -9.61 -0.26
CA ASP A 89 -2.39 -9.09 -1.62
C ASP A 89 -3.76 -9.08 -2.32
N LEU A 90 -4.26 -7.89 -2.65
CA LEU A 90 -5.56 -7.72 -3.30
C LEU A 90 -5.48 -7.75 -4.82
N GLY A 91 -4.29 -7.69 -5.41
CA GLY A 91 -4.11 -7.63 -6.86
C GLY A 91 -3.21 -6.48 -7.32
N LEU A 92 -2.98 -6.46 -8.63
CA LEU A 92 -2.26 -5.38 -9.28
C LEU A 92 -3.16 -4.16 -9.44
N GLY A 93 -2.72 -3.03 -8.91
CA GLY A 93 -3.32 -1.72 -9.12
C GLY A 93 -2.54 -0.90 -10.14
N ARG A 94 -3.25 0.03 -10.78
CA ARG A 94 -2.68 1.00 -11.73
C ARG A 94 -3.17 2.40 -11.42
N CYS A 95 -2.25 3.36 -11.39
CA CYS A 95 -2.59 4.78 -11.38
C CYS A 95 -1.93 5.46 -12.58
N THR A 96 -2.65 6.36 -13.22
CA THR A 96 -2.15 7.18 -14.32
C THR A 96 -2.35 8.63 -13.94
N SER A 97 -1.33 9.47 -14.14
CA SER A 97 -1.42 10.88 -13.82
C SER A 97 -2.53 11.57 -14.61
N GLU A 98 -3.06 12.67 -14.08
CA GLU A 98 -4.14 13.43 -14.73
C GLU A 98 -3.84 13.80 -16.20
N ASN A 99 -2.58 14.17 -16.48
CA ASN A 99 -2.12 14.52 -17.83
C ASN A 99 -1.76 13.31 -18.72
N LYS A 100 -1.96 12.09 -18.22
CA LYS A 100 -1.69 10.80 -18.87
C LYS A 100 -0.24 10.59 -19.30
N LYS A 101 0.70 11.35 -18.74
CA LYS A 101 2.14 11.24 -19.05
C LYS A 101 2.87 10.24 -18.17
N ALA A 102 2.34 9.91 -17.00
CA ALA A 102 2.95 8.99 -16.07
C ALA A 102 1.98 7.87 -15.66
N VAL A 103 2.52 6.68 -15.45
CA VAL A 103 1.78 5.51 -14.96
C VAL A 103 2.60 4.82 -13.88
N SER A 104 1.91 4.27 -12.88
CA SER A 104 2.51 3.49 -11.80
C SER A 104 1.70 2.24 -11.56
N PHE A 105 2.42 1.13 -11.44
CA PHE A 105 1.90 -0.19 -11.12
C PHE A 105 2.38 -0.60 -9.73
N TYR A 106 1.49 -1.17 -8.95
CA TYR A 106 1.74 -1.52 -7.56
C TYR A 106 0.82 -2.64 -7.10
N ARG A 107 1.26 -3.49 -6.17
CA ARG A 107 0.34 -4.37 -5.44
C ARG A 107 -0.46 -3.52 -4.48
N VAL A 108 -1.79 -3.58 -4.55
CA VAL A 108 -2.64 -3.07 -3.48
C VAL A 108 -2.67 -4.13 -2.40
N VAL A 109 -2.38 -3.75 -1.15
CA VAL A 109 -2.39 -4.70 -0.04
C VAL A 109 -3.34 -4.26 1.06
N ALA A 110 -4.21 -5.16 1.49
CA ALA A 110 -4.99 -4.99 2.71
C ALA A 110 -4.10 -5.38 3.89
N TRP A 111 -3.97 -4.48 4.86
CA TRP A 111 -3.19 -4.77 6.06
C TRP A 111 -3.83 -4.16 7.31
N PRO A 112 -4.86 -4.83 7.87
CA PRO A 112 -5.53 -4.38 9.09
C PRO A 112 -4.55 -4.12 10.23
N PHE A 113 -3.58 -5.00 10.45
CA PHE A 113 -2.53 -4.81 11.44
C PHE A 113 -1.69 -3.54 11.20
N GLY A 114 -1.39 -3.22 9.93
CA GLY A 114 -0.77 -1.94 9.57
C GLY A 114 -1.60 -0.73 9.98
N GLN A 115 -2.93 -0.82 9.95
CA GLN A 115 -3.82 0.25 10.46
C GLN A 115 -3.76 0.36 11.98
N GLU A 116 -3.65 -0.76 12.71
CA GLU A 116 -3.48 -0.73 14.17
C GLU A 116 -2.16 -0.07 14.57
N ILE A 117 -1.07 -0.32 13.82
CA ILE A 117 0.18 0.43 14.00
C ILE A 117 -0.05 1.94 13.78
N ARG A 118 -0.73 2.32 12.70
CA ARG A 118 -1.03 3.74 12.41
C ARG A 118 -1.87 4.36 13.52
N LYS A 119 -2.86 3.65 14.05
CA LYS A 119 -3.71 4.08 15.16
C LYS A 119 -2.92 4.28 16.45
N LEU A 120 -2.00 3.35 16.79
CA LEU A 120 -1.08 3.50 17.93
C LEU A 120 -0.27 4.81 17.81
N LEU A 121 0.18 5.12 16.59
CA LEU A 121 0.97 6.31 16.27
C LEU A 121 0.11 7.57 16.03
N LYS A 122 -1.21 7.50 16.27
CA LYS A 122 -2.18 8.58 16.07
C LYS A 122 -2.19 9.13 14.63
N LEU A 123 -1.94 8.27 13.65
CA LEU A 123 -2.03 8.56 12.23
C LEU A 123 -3.44 8.23 11.71
N GLY A 124 -3.88 8.94 10.67
CA GLY A 124 -5.13 8.62 9.98
C GLY A 124 -5.05 7.33 9.17
N PHE A 125 -6.17 6.88 8.60
CA PHE A 125 -6.18 5.75 7.67
C PHE A 125 -5.29 6.02 6.45
N THR A 126 -4.70 4.97 5.86
CA THR A 126 -4.05 5.04 4.55
C THR A 126 -4.25 3.75 3.77
N ASN A 127 -4.18 3.83 2.45
CA ASN A 127 -4.06 2.63 1.62
C ASN A 127 -2.60 2.17 1.56
N PHE A 128 -2.37 0.88 1.79
CA PHE A 128 -1.05 0.29 1.66
C PHE A 128 -0.85 -0.27 0.25
N HIS A 129 0.36 -0.09 -0.26
CA HIS A 129 0.74 -0.58 -1.57
C HIS A 129 2.24 -0.87 -1.63
N ILE A 130 2.63 -1.73 -2.56
CA ILE A 130 4.02 -2.06 -2.89
C ILE A 130 4.26 -1.63 -4.33
N THR A 131 5.16 -0.68 -4.56
CA THR A 131 5.44 -0.20 -5.93
C THR A 131 6.20 -1.27 -6.72
N CYS A 132 5.64 -1.70 -7.85
CA CYS A 132 6.24 -2.71 -8.73
C CYS A 132 7.01 -2.08 -9.89
N GLY A 133 6.52 -0.96 -10.43
CA GLY A 133 7.16 -0.23 -11.51
C GLY A 133 6.40 1.03 -11.88
N TYR A 134 7.05 1.97 -12.55
CA TYR A 134 6.42 3.19 -13.05
C TYR A 134 7.19 3.75 -14.25
N THR A 135 6.56 4.66 -15.00
CA THR A 135 7.23 5.43 -16.05
C THR A 135 6.47 6.72 -16.35
N PRO A 136 7.15 7.83 -16.71
CA PRO A 136 8.57 8.07 -16.45
C PRO A 136 8.83 8.38 -14.97
N ASN A 137 7.79 8.83 -14.25
CA ASN A 137 7.83 9.17 -12.84
C ASN A 137 6.76 8.38 -12.07
N ASP A 138 6.98 8.19 -10.77
CA ASP A 138 5.95 7.64 -9.90
C ASP A 138 4.79 8.63 -9.74
N VAL A 139 3.57 8.12 -9.74
CA VAL A 139 2.34 8.88 -9.54
C VAL A 139 2.00 8.84 -8.06
N HIS A 140 1.88 9.99 -7.41
CA HIS A 140 1.64 10.12 -5.97
C HIS A 140 0.17 10.42 -5.62
N GLU A 141 -0.76 9.90 -6.43
CA GLU A 141 -2.20 10.03 -6.24
C GLU A 141 -2.77 8.85 -5.42
N TYR A 142 -4.09 8.70 -5.38
CA TYR A 142 -4.76 7.60 -4.69
C TYR A 142 -4.27 6.22 -5.22
N LYS A 143 -3.79 5.37 -4.31
CA LYS A 143 -3.31 3.99 -4.56
C LYS A 143 -4.03 2.97 -3.67
N GLY A 144 -5.35 2.97 -3.69
CA GLY A 144 -6.20 2.05 -2.93
C GLY A 144 -6.93 1.01 -3.79
N PRO A 145 -7.80 0.19 -3.19
CA PRO A 145 -8.47 -0.91 -3.88
C PRO A 145 -9.25 -0.52 -5.14
N ALA A 146 -9.73 0.72 -5.23
CA ALA A 146 -10.44 1.19 -6.42
C ALA A 146 -9.57 1.29 -7.68
N THR A 147 -8.24 1.15 -7.56
CA THR A 147 -7.30 1.16 -8.69
C THR A 147 -6.91 -0.23 -9.19
N LEU A 148 -7.44 -1.29 -8.58
CA LEU A 148 -7.20 -2.67 -8.99
C LEU A 148 -7.60 -2.87 -10.46
N LEU A 149 -6.70 -3.48 -11.24
CA LEU A 149 -6.92 -3.73 -12.66
C LEU A 149 -8.13 -4.62 -12.92
N CYS A 150 -8.38 -5.63 -12.08
CA CYS A 150 -9.54 -6.53 -12.23
C CYS A 150 -10.89 -5.82 -12.11
N LEU A 151 -10.92 -4.62 -11.52
CA LEU A 151 -12.11 -3.78 -11.44
C LEU A 151 -12.34 -2.94 -12.70
N GLU A 152 -11.32 -2.71 -13.52
CA GLU A 152 -11.44 -1.95 -14.77
C GLU A 152 -12.32 -2.69 -15.81
N ASP A 153 -12.94 -1.92 -16.71
CA ASP A 153 -13.80 -2.48 -17.75
C ASP A 153 -13.02 -3.35 -18.73
N GLY A 154 -13.59 -4.50 -19.07
CA GLY A 154 -12.97 -5.49 -19.95
C GLY A 154 -11.85 -6.31 -19.30
N MET A 155 -11.47 -6.02 -18.05
CA MET A 155 -10.44 -6.81 -17.36
C MET A 155 -11.04 -8.07 -16.73
N PRO A 156 -10.33 -9.22 -16.82
CA PRO A 156 -10.76 -10.45 -16.19
C PRO A 156 -10.70 -10.33 -14.66
N CYS A 157 -11.61 -11.00 -13.98
CA CYS A 157 -11.60 -11.17 -12.54
C CYS A 157 -12.07 -12.59 -12.22
N SER A 158 -11.30 -13.34 -11.43
CA SER A 158 -11.72 -14.68 -11.02
C SER A 158 -12.75 -14.60 -9.89
N LEU A 159 -13.54 -15.67 -9.70
CA LEU A 159 -14.44 -15.79 -8.55
C LEU A 159 -13.66 -15.73 -7.22
N GLN A 160 -12.43 -16.24 -7.18
CA GLN A 160 -11.56 -16.18 -6.01
C GLN A 160 -11.18 -14.74 -5.67
N ASP A 161 -10.76 -13.96 -6.67
CA ASP A 161 -10.44 -12.54 -6.49
C ASP A 161 -11.69 -11.77 -6.04
N ALA A 162 -12.84 -12.01 -6.68
CA ALA A 162 -14.09 -11.35 -6.32
C ALA A 162 -14.51 -11.67 -4.87
N THR A 163 -14.35 -12.93 -4.44
CA THR A 163 -14.63 -13.37 -3.06
C THR A 163 -13.70 -12.68 -2.07
N LEU A 164 -12.39 -12.63 -2.38
CA LEU A 164 -11.41 -11.94 -1.57
C LEU A 164 -11.78 -10.45 -1.43
N LEU A 165 -12.02 -9.74 -2.52
CA LEU A 165 -12.33 -8.31 -2.50
C LEU A 165 -13.63 -8.00 -1.75
N THR A 166 -14.65 -8.86 -1.91
CA THR A 166 -15.90 -8.75 -1.17
C THR A 166 -15.69 -8.91 0.33
N SER A 167 -14.83 -9.86 0.75
CA SER A 167 -14.50 -10.04 2.18
C SER A 167 -13.80 -8.81 2.81
N MET A 168 -13.30 -7.89 1.99
CA MET A 168 -12.64 -6.66 2.44
C MET A 168 -13.57 -5.44 2.55
N ILE A 169 -14.85 -5.55 2.18
CA ILE A 169 -15.80 -4.42 2.14
C ILE A 169 -15.86 -3.67 3.47
N THR A 170 -15.87 -4.37 4.60
CA THR A 170 -15.97 -3.74 5.93
C THR A 170 -14.75 -2.86 6.25
N TYR A 171 -13.56 -3.26 5.82
CA TYR A 171 -12.33 -2.47 6.00
C TYR A 171 -12.30 -1.22 5.11
N TYR A 172 -12.96 -1.28 3.95
CA TYR A 172 -12.99 -0.20 2.96
C TYR A 172 -14.37 0.45 2.82
N ALA A 173 -15.21 0.38 3.86
CA ALA A 173 -16.56 0.96 3.83
C ALA A 173 -16.59 2.49 3.58
N HIS A 174 -15.46 3.16 3.85
CA HIS A 174 -15.26 4.59 3.59
C HIS A 174 -14.87 4.90 2.13
N ASP A 175 -14.45 3.89 1.35
CA ASP A 175 -13.94 4.04 -0.01
C ASP A 175 -15.05 3.78 -1.03
N ARG A 176 -15.88 4.81 -1.26
CA ARG A 176 -17.04 4.70 -2.16
C ARG A 176 -16.66 4.29 -3.58
N LEU A 177 -15.54 4.80 -4.10
CA LEU A 177 -15.08 4.47 -5.45
C LEU A 177 -14.73 2.98 -5.58
N PHE A 178 -14.11 2.39 -4.56
CA PHE A 178 -13.88 0.95 -4.53
C PHE A 178 -15.19 0.18 -4.53
N LEU A 179 -16.14 0.53 -3.66
CA LEU A 179 -17.41 -0.18 -3.53
C LEU A 179 -18.24 -0.14 -4.82
N GLU A 180 -18.31 1.03 -5.48
CA GLU A 180 -18.99 1.20 -6.77
C GLU A 180 -18.36 0.33 -7.86
N LYS A 181 -17.02 0.35 -7.97
CA LYS A 181 -16.29 -0.46 -8.94
C LYS A 181 -16.39 -1.96 -8.67
N LEU A 182 -16.36 -2.37 -7.40
CA LEU A 182 -16.54 -3.75 -7.00
C LEU A 182 -17.94 -4.25 -7.40
N GLN A 183 -18.97 -3.46 -7.12
CA GLN A 183 -20.34 -3.79 -7.53
C GLN A 183 -20.47 -3.92 -9.05
N ALA A 184 -19.89 -2.98 -9.80
CA ALA A 184 -19.90 -3.04 -11.27
C ALA A 184 -19.17 -4.30 -11.79
N MET A 185 -18.01 -4.62 -11.22
CA MET A 185 -17.24 -5.83 -11.56
C MET A 185 -18.04 -7.10 -11.27
N CYS A 186 -18.64 -7.23 -10.08
CA CYS A 186 -19.49 -8.37 -9.73
C CYS A 186 -20.67 -8.54 -10.69
N ARG A 187 -21.35 -7.44 -11.08
CA ARG A 187 -22.43 -7.51 -12.07
C ARG A 187 -21.94 -7.98 -13.43
N ARG A 188 -20.82 -7.42 -13.91
CA ARG A 188 -20.20 -7.74 -15.20
C ARG A 188 -19.83 -9.23 -15.32
N HIS A 189 -19.37 -9.83 -14.23
CA HIS A 189 -18.92 -11.23 -14.19
C HIS A 189 -19.97 -12.21 -13.63
N GLY A 190 -21.16 -11.74 -13.27
CA GLY A 190 -22.25 -12.58 -12.76
C GLY A 190 -22.08 -13.05 -11.31
N TYR A 191 -21.31 -12.32 -10.49
CA TYR A 191 -21.01 -12.63 -9.08
C TYR A 191 -21.91 -11.87 -8.08
N ASN A 192 -23.14 -11.54 -8.47
CA ASN A 192 -24.05 -10.71 -7.66
C ASN A 192 -24.36 -11.30 -6.28
N GLN A 193 -24.31 -12.63 -6.14
CA GLN A 193 -24.51 -13.34 -4.88
C GLN A 193 -23.47 -12.97 -3.81
N LEU A 194 -22.31 -12.45 -4.19
CA LEU A 194 -21.28 -12.00 -3.25
C LEU A 194 -21.64 -10.67 -2.57
N LEU A 195 -22.55 -9.88 -3.16
CA LEU A 195 -22.89 -8.54 -2.67
C LEU A 195 -24.03 -8.53 -1.62
N ASN A 196 -24.57 -9.70 -1.29
CA ASN A 196 -25.74 -9.87 -0.41
C ASN A 196 -25.32 -10.20 1.03
#